data_AF-A0A2V9J9Q2-F1
#
_entry.id   AF-A0A2V9J9Q2-F1
#
_cell.length_a   1.000
_cell.length_b   1.000
_cell.length_c   1.000
_cell.angle_alpha   90.00
_cell.angle_beta   90.00
_cell.angle_gamma   90.00
#
_symmetry.space_group_name_H-M   'P 1'
#
loop_
_entity.id
_entity.type
_entity.pdbx_description
1 polymer ?
#
loop_
_entity_poly.entity_id
_entity_poly.type
_entity_poly.pdbx_seq_one_letter_code
_entity_poly.pdbx_strand_id
1 'polypeptide(L)'
;MTKTVVVAGALDTKGREFAFVKELIEAHGLSTLVVDFGVLGHPAIQPDISNAEVARAGGGDLQQLRTSKNKAEAMKIMTAGLTDVVRDLHAKGRLQGILSMGGTGGTAIATAAMRALPVGV
;
A
#
# COMPACT_ATOMS: atom_id res chain seq x y z
N MET A 1 -21.20 -10.90 -0.21
CA MET A 1 -20.30 -9.79 0.16
C MET A 1 -19.58 -9.34 -1.09
N THR A 2 -19.40 -8.03 -1.28
CA THR A 2 -18.64 -7.48 -2.40
C THR A 2 -17.15 -7.81 -2.22
N LYS A 3 -16.48 -8.26 -3.28
CA LYS A 3 -15.04 -8.56 -3.24
C LYS A 3 -14.25 -7.26 -3.11
N THR A 4 -13.22 -7.26 -2.27
CA THR A 4 -12.37 -6.10 -1.99
C THR A 4 -11.04 -6.22 -2.70
N VAL A 5 -10.68 -5.19 -3.47
CA VAL A 5 -9.36 -5.02 -4.09
C VAL A 5 -8.54 -4.06 -3.23
N VAL A 6 -7.40 -4.52 -2.72
CA VAL A 6 -6.44 -3.64 -2.05
C VAL A 6 -5.72 -2.80 -3.09
N VAL A 7 -5.76 -1.48 -2.93
CA VAL A 7 -5.09 -0.52 -3.80
C VAL A 7 -3.92 0.06 -3.00
N ALA A 8 -2.71 -0.44 -3.25
CA ALA A 8 -1.52 -0.08 -2.49
C ALA A 8 -0.62 0.88 -3.29
N GLY A 9 -0.24 2.03 -2.72
CA GLY A 9 0.48 3.06 -3.46
C GLY A 9 1.29 4.04 -2.62
N ALA A 10 2.20 4.76 -3.27
CA ALA A 10 2.80 5.98 -2.71
C ALA A 10 1.90 7.17 -3.02
N LEU A 11 0.98 7.49 -2.11
CA LEU A 11 -0.12 8.44 -2.38
C LEU A 11 0.31 9.91 -2.31
N ASP A 12 1.49 10.17 -1.76
CA ASP A 12 2.14 11.48 -1.69
C ASP A 12 2.64 11.99 -3.04
N THR A 13 2.86 11.10 -4.00
CA THR A 13 3.30 11.45 -5.36
C THR A 13 2.29 11.09 -6.44
N LYS A 14 1.51 10.02 -6.25
CA LYS A 14 0.57 9.50 -7.26
C LYS A 14 -0.87 9.36 -6.75
N GLY A 15 -1.24 10.06 -5.68
CA GLY A 15 -2.53 9.87 -5.06
C GLY A 15 -3.73 10.14 -5.99
N ARG A 16 -3.60 11.05 -6.96
CA ARG A 16 -4.66 11.30 -7.96
C ARG A 16 -4.84 10.13 -8.93
N GLU A 17 -3.75 9.53 -9.38
CA GLU A 17 -3.76 8.36 -10.26
C GLU A 17 -4.35 7.14 -9.52
N PHE A 18 -4.00 6.97 -8.24
CA PHE A 18 -4.61 5.95 -7.39
C PHE A 18 -6.11 6.21 -7.14
N ALA A 19 -6.54 7.46 -6.97
CA ALA A 19 -7.95 7.82 -6.86
C ALA A 19 -8.73 7.44 -8.13
N PHE A 20 -8.16 7.75 -9.30
CA PHE A 20 -8.76 7.38 -10.58
C PHE A 20 -8.94 5.87 -10.73
N VAL A 21 -7.92 5.06 -10.39
CA VAL A 21 -8.04 3.60 -10.46
C VAL A 21 -9.02 3.05 -9.41
N LYS A 22 -9.04 3.63 -8.20
CA LYS A 22 -10.02 3.32 -7.17
C LYS A 22 -11.45 3.50 -7.71
N GLU A 23 -11.74 4.66 -8.30
CA GLU A 23 -13.05 4.96 -8.89
C GLU A 23 -13.43 3.98 -10.00
N LEU A 24 -12.48 3.60 -10.86
CA LEU A 24 -12.71 2.58 -11.89
C LEU A 24 -13.05 1.22 -11.30
N ILE A 25 -12.33 0.76 -10.27
CA ILE A 25 -12.61 -0.53 -9.61
C ILE A 25 -14.02 -0.51 -8.99
N GLU A 26 -14.38 0.58 -8.32
CA GLU A 26 -15.69 0.74 -7.67
C GLU A 26 -16.82 0.82 -8.69
N ALA A 27 -16.60 1.48 -9.83
CA ALA A 27 -17.57 1.52 -10.93
C ALA A 27 -17.88 0.12 -11.51
N HIS A 28 -17.00 -0.87 -11.31
CA HIS A 28 -17.23 -2.27 -11.70
C HIS A 28 -17.90 -3.10 -10.58
N GLY A 29 -18.42 -2.47 -9.54
CA GLY A 29 -19.15 -3.13 -8.46
C GLY A 29 -18.26 -3.88 -7.46
N LEU A 30 -16.97 -3.56 -7.41
CA LEU A 30 -16.03 -4.07 -6.41
C LEU A 30 -15.82 -3.04 -5.29
N SER A 31 -15.36 -3.48 -4.13
CA SER A 31 -14.94 -2.60 -3.04
C SER A 31 -13.45 -2.36 -3.12
N THR A 32 -12.98 -1.21 -2.61
CA THR A 32 -11.55 -0.92 -2.51
C THR A 32 -11.11 -0.75 -1.04
N LEU A 33 -9.84 -1.05 -0.78
CA LEU A 33 -9.16 -0.72 0.46
C LEU A 33 -7.80 -0.11 0.12
N VAL A 34 -7.63 1.17 0.40
CA VAL A 34 -6.46 1.96 0.00
C VAL A 34 -5.39 1.90 1.09
N VAL A 35 -4.17 1.50 0.70
CA VAL A 35 -3.01 1.43 1.61
C VAL A 35 -1.91 2.35 1.10
N ASP A 36 -1.49 3.31 1.93
CA ASP A 36 -0.40 4.22 1.60
C ASP A 36 0.94 3.68 2.08
N PHE A 37 1.95 3.65 1.21
CA PHE A 37 3.33 3.37 1.56
C PHE A 37 4.30 4.51 1.19
N GLY A 38 3.78 5.68 0.83
CA GLY A 38 4.57 6.88 0.53
C GLY A 38 5.27 7.45 1.76
N VAL A 39 6.48 7.98 1.57
CA VAL A 39 7.33 8.48 2.67
C VAL A 39 7.85 9.90 2.45
N LEU A 40 7.57 10.53 1.31
CA LEU A 40 8.09 11.86 0.97
C LEU A 40 7.19 12.98 1.50
N GLY A 41 5.88 12.78 1.47
CA GLY A 41 4.93 13.84 1.79
C GLY A 41 3.59 13.34 2.30
N HIS A 42 2.61 14.23 2.29
CA HIS A 42 1.24 13.91 2.67
C HIS A 42 0.48 13.28 1.50
N PRO A 43 -0.37 12.27 1.76
CA PRO A 43 -1.11 11.61 0.71
C PRO A 43 -2.15 12.56 0.10
N ALA A 44 -2.31 12.54 -1.23
CA ALA A 44 -3.28 13.39 -1.92
C ALA A 44 -4.74 12.90 -1.80
N ILE A 45 -4.94 11.66 -1.34
CA ILE A 45 -6.23 11.09 -0.96
C ILE A 45 -6.12 10.44 0.42
N GLN A 46 -7.23 10.36 1.15
CA GLN A 46 -7.28 9.66 2.44
C GLN A 46 -7.11 8.14 2.21
N PRO A 47 -6.07 7.49 2.76
CA PRO A 47 -5.99 6.04 2.75
C PRO A 47 -6.84 5.41 3.85
N ASP A 48 -7.26 4.16 3.66
CA ASP A 48 -7.89 3.35 4.70
C ASP A 48 -6.86 2.82 5.72
N ILE A 49 -5.62 2.58 5.26
CA ILE A 49 -4.45 2.27 6.09
C ILE A 49 -3.33 3.24 5.75
N SER A 50 -2.92 4.03 6.73
CA SER A 50 -1.93 5.09 6.57
C SER A 50 -0.51 4.56 6.41
N ASN A 51 0.37 5.35 5.79
CA ASN A 51 1.81 5.10 5.75
C ASN A 51 2.47 5.03 7.13
N ALA A 52 1.90 5.68 8.14
CA ALA A 52 2.35 5.55 9.52
C ALA A 52 2.06 4.16 10.09
N GLU A 53 0.88 3.61 9.80
CA GLU A 53 0.53 2.24 10.18
C GLU A 53 1.38 1.20 9.44
N VAL A 54 1.62 1.42 8.14
CA VAL A 54 2.53 0.58 7.34
C VAL A 54 3.95 0.63 7.89
N ALA A 55 4.50 1.82 8.17
CA ALA A 55 5.84 1.97 8.75
C ALA A 55 5.95 1.23 10.09
N ARG A 56 4.95 1.38 10.97
CA ARG A 56 4.90 0.70 12.26
C ARG A 56 4.84 -0.82 12.11
N ALA A 57 4.05 -1.34 11.17
CA ALA A 57 4.01 -2.76 10.87
C ALA A 57 5.39 -3.29 10.41
N GLY A 58 6.14 -2.46 9.67
CA GLY A 58 7.51 -2.76 9.25
C GLY A 58 8.60 -2.57 10.32
N GLY A 59 8.22 -2.26 11.56
CA GLY A 59 9.15 -2.04 12.67
C GLY A 59 9.83 -0.67 12.69
N GLY A 60 9.29 0.32 11.99
CA GLY A 60 9.83 1.68 11.93
C GLY A 60 8.86 2.77 12.34
N ASP A 61 9.35 4.01 12.27
CA ASP A 61 8.56 5.23 12.51
C ASP A 61 8.62 6.15 11.28
N LEU A 62 7.45 6.60 10.81
CA LEU A 62 7.34 7.40 9.59
C LEU A 62 8.10 8.73 9.69
N GLN A 63 8.11 9.38 10.86
CA GLN A 63 8.81 10.65 11.02
C GLN A 63 10.32 10.45 10.96
N GLN A 64 10.84 9.41 11.63
CA GLN A 64 12.25 9.04 11.54
C GLN A 64 12.68 8.71 10.11
N LEU A 65 11.85 7.97 9.37
CA LEU A 65 12.09 7.67 7.96
C LEU A 65 12.21 8.93 7.11
N ARG A 66 11.31 9.90 7.31
CA ARG A 66 11.33 11.20 6.62
C ARG A 66 12.58 12.01 6.96
N THR A 67 12.97 12.07 8.24
CA THR A 67 14.11 12.88 8.67
C THR A 67 15.46 12.27 8.29
N SER A 68 15.57 10.94 8.27
CA SER A 68 16.83 10.23 8.01
C SER A 68 17.35 10.43 6.58
N LYS A 69 16.45 10.74 5.62
CA LYS A 69 16.71 10.74 4.16
C LYS A 69 17.36 9.45 3.65
N ASN A 70 17.33 8.36 4.43
CA ASN A 70 17.84 7.07 4.05
C ASN A 70 16.78 6.30 3.26
N LYS A 71 16.79 6.49 1.95
CA LYS A 71 15.82 5.86 1.04
C LYS A 71 15.84 4.33 1.11
N ALA A 72 17.01 3.72 1.29
CA ALA A 72 17.13 2.27 1.35
C ALA A 72 16.42 1.70 2.59
N GLU A 73 16.63 2.32 3.75
CA GLU A 73 15.97 1.92 5.00
C GLU A 73 14.46 2.15 4.94
N ALA A 74 14.02 3.30 4.39
CA ALA A 74 12.60 3.55 4.16
C ALA A 74 11.98 2.48 3.24
N MET A 75 12.63 2.14 2.12
CA MET A 75 12.15 1.09 1.22
C MET A 75 12.05 -0.27 1.93
N LYS A 76 13.03 -0.63 2.76
CA LYS A 76 13.04 -1.87 3.52
C LYS A 76 11.89 -1.94 4.52
N ILE A 77 11.73 -0.91 5.34
CA ILE A 77 10.66 -0.85 6.35
C ILE A 77 9.29 -0.84 5.68
N MET A 78 9.07 -0.01 4.66
CA MET A 78 7.79 0.05 3.97
C MET A 78 7.46 -1.24 3.21
N THR A 79 8.47 -1.94 2.70
CA THR A 79 8.29 -3.29 2.12
C THR A 79 7.82 -4.28 3.16
N ALA A 80 8.52 -4.38 4.29
CA ALA A 80 8.15 -5.28 5.38
C ALA A 80 6.74 -4.98 5.89
N GLY A 81 6.47 -3.70 6.16
CA GLY A 81 5.18 -3.22 6.66
C GLY A 81 4.03 -3.47 5.70
N LEU A 82 4.18 -3.17 4.41
CA LEU A 82 3.13 -3.44 3.43
C LEU A 82 2.86 -4.94 3.33
N THR A 83 3.92 -5.75 3.38
CA THR A 83 3.81 -7.21 3.34
C THR A 83 3.02 -7.75 4.53
N ASP A 84 3.26 -7.25 5.74
CA ASP A 84 2.48 -7.62 6.94
C ASP A 84 1.03 -7.17 6.84
N VAL A 85 0.79 -5.94 6.39
CA VAL A 85 -0.56 -5.41 6.20
C VAL A 85 -1.36 -6.26 5.22
N VAL A 86 -0.81 -6.61 4.05
CA VAL A 86 -1.57 -7.40 3.05
C VAL A 86 -1.81 -8.83 3.53
N ARG A 87 -0.87 -9.43 4.27
CA ARG A 87 -1.06 -10.75 4.89
C ARG A 87 -2.18 -10.74 5.92
N ASP A 88 -2.20 -9.74 6.80
CA ASP A 88 -3.23 -9.59 7.83
C ASP A 88 -4.61 -9.35 7.20
N LEU A 89 -4.69 -8.48 6.19
CA LEU A 89 -5.93 -8.24 5.44
C LEU A 89 -6.44 -9.51 4.76
N HIS A 90 -5.56 -10.29 4.13
CA HIS A 90 -5.93 -11.57 3.52
C HIS A 90 -6.41 -12.58 4.58
N ALA A 91 -5.67 -12.73 5.69
CA ALA A 91 -6.05 -13.63 6.79
C ALA A 91 -7.42 -13.29 7.41
N LYS A 92 -7.78 -12.00 7.42
CA LYS A 92 -9.08 -11.50 7.89
C LYS A 92 -10.18 -11.56 6.82
N GLY A 93 -9.91 -12.09 5.63
CA GLY A 93 -10.88 -12.15 4.53
C GLY A 93 -11.22 -10.77 3.93
N ARG A 94 -10.37 -9.77 4.11
CA ARG A 94 -10.56 -8.38 3.64
C ARG A 94 -9.77 -8.03 2.37
N LEU A 95 -9.12 -9.01 1.75
CA LEU A 95 -8.37 -8.87 0.50
C LEU A 95 -8.73 -10.05 -0.42
N GLN A 96 -9.33 -9.75 -1.58
CA GLN A 96 -9.64 -10.73 -2.64
C GLN A 96 -8.88 -10.45 -3.95
N GLY A 97 -8.15 -9.35 -4.00
CA GLY A 97 -7.24 -8.99 -5.08
C GLY A 97 -6.40 -7.81 -4.62
N ILE A 98 -5.31 -7.53 -5.33
CA ILE A 98 -4.42 -6.40 -5.04
C ILE A 98 -3.95 -5.74 -6.34
N LEU A 99 -3.91 -4.41 -6.35
CA LEU A 99 -3.41 -3.61 -7.45
C LEU A 99 -2.45 -2.55 -6.91
N SER A 100 -1.40 -2.28 -7.69
CA SER A 100 -0.48 -1.16 -7.44
C SER A 100 0.01 -0.56 -8.74
N MET A 101 0.51 0.67 -8.67
CA MET A 101 1.15 1.40 -9.76
C MET A 101 2.37 2.15 -9.21
N GLY A 102 3.50 2.10 -9.91
CA GLY A 102 4.73 2.69 -9.40
C GLY A 102 5.83 2.78 -10.44
N GLY A 103 6.84 3.60 -10.15
CA GLY A 103 8.16 3.43 -10.78
C GLY A 103 8.94 2.33 -10.04
N THR A 104 10.24 2.21 -10.31
CA THR A 104 11.11 1.14 -9.75
C THR A 104 10.93 0.91 -8.25
N GLY A 105 10.93 1.97 -7.44
CA GLY A 105 10.78 1.86 -5.98
C GLY A 105 9.41 1.36 -5.54
N GLY A 106 8.33 1.92 -6.11
CA GLY A 106 6.96 1.50 -5.79
C GLY A 106 6.68 0.08 -6.25
N THR A 107 7.16 -0.31 -7.44
CA THR A 107 7.06 -1.68 -7.94
C THR A 107 7.79 -2.66 -7.05
N ALA A 108 9.01 -2.34 -6.59
CA ALA A 108 9.77 -3.22 -5.69
C ALA A 108 9.03 -3.47 -4.36
N ILE A 109 8.50 -2.42 -3.74
CA ILE A 109 7.73 -2.51 -2.48
C ILE A 109 6.44 -3.33 -2.70
N ALA A 110 5.64 -2.97 -3.69
CA ALA A 110 4.33 -3.57 -3.93
C ALA A 110 4.44 -5.04 -4.34
N THR A 111 5.33 -5.38 -5.27
CA THR A 111 5.46 -6.77 -5.76
C THR A 111 6.04 -7.71 -4.70
N ALA A 112 6.89 -7.22 -3.80
CA ALA A 112 7.33 -7.99 -2.64
C ALA A 112 6.17 -8.35 -1.71
N ALA A 113 5.27 -7.39 -1.45
CA ALA A 113 4.05 -7.63 -0.67
C ALA A 113 3.08 -8.58 -1.39
N MET A 114 2.86 -8.40 -2.70
CA MET A 114 2.01 -9.27 -3.51
C MET A 114 2.49 -10.73 -3.48
N ARG A 115 3.81 -10.97 -3.54
CA ARG A 115 4.40 -12.32 -3.51
C ARG A 115 4.24 -13.04 -2.16
N ALA A 116 3.84 -12.34 -1.11
CA ALA A 116 3.53 -12.96 0.18
C ALA A 116 2.08 -13.50 0.26
N LEU A 117 1.26 -13.23 -0.74
CA LEU A 117 -0.09 -13.75 -0.87
C LEU A 117 -0.09 -15.13 -1.56
N PRO A 118 -1.08 -16.00 -1.30
CA PRO A 118 -1.23 -17.26 -2.02
C PRO A 118 -1.40 -17.06 -3.52
N VAL A 119 -0.96 -18.04 -4.31
CA VAL A 119 -1.26 -18.07 -5.76
C VAL A 119 -2.77 -18.18 -5.96
N GLY A 120 -3.31 -17.33 -6.83
CA GLY A 120 -4.75 -17.27 -7.13
C GLY A 120 -5.50 -16.12 -6.45
N VAL A 121 -4.81 -15.36 -5.59
CA VAL A 121 -5.24 -14.00 -5.20
C VAL A 121 -5.11 -13.04 -6.38
#